data_AF-A0AAU3N5S9-F1
#
_entry.id   AF-A0AAU3N5S9-F1
#
_cell.length_a   1.000
_cell.length_b   1.000
_cell.length_c   1.000
_cell.angle_alpha   90.00
_cell.angle_beta   90.00
_cell.angle_gamma   90.00
#
_symmetry.space_group_name_H-M   'P 1'
#
loop_
_entity.id
_entity.type
_entity.pdbx_description
1 polymer ?
#
loop_
_entity_poly.entity_id
_entity_poly.type
_entity_poly.pdbx_seq_one_letter_code
_entity_poly.pdbx_strand_id
1 'polypeptide(L)' 'MIEREVAAEASEIAWRGWLPEPALREALERWPSVPGRREAYGRCTALPAR' A
#
# COMPACT_ATOMS: atom_id res chain seq x y z
N MET A 1 -15.69 9.41 11.17
CA MET A 1 -15.05 8.12 10.90
C MET A 1 -15.98 7.37 9.98
N ILE A 2 -15.69 7.31 8.67
CA ILE A 2 -16.49 6.53 7.72
C ILE A 2 -15.63 5.34 7.34
N GLU A 3 -15.76 4.26 8.10
CA GLU A 3 -15.34 2.95 7.64
C GLU A 3 -16.42 2.44 6.70
N ARG A 4 -16.47 3.03 5.49
CA ARG A 4 -17.19 2.38 4.40
C ARG A 4 -16.29 1.30 3.88
N GLU A 5 -16.69 0.06 4.13
CA GLU A 5 -16.08 -1.11 3.53
C GLU A 5 -16.28 -0.99 2.01
N VAL A 6 -15.25 -0.49 1.32
CA VAL A 6 -15.22 -0.49 -0.14
C VAL A 6 -15.01 -1.94 -0.54
N ALA A 7 -16.09 -2.60 -0.95
CA ALA A 7 -16.04 -3.90 -1.60
C ALA A 7 -15.18 -3.73 -2.86
N ALA A 8 -14.04 -4.42 -2.89
CA ALA A 8 -13.18 -4.41 -4.06
C ALA A 8 -13.69 -5.47 -5.04
N GLU A 9 -13.90 -5.09 -6.28
CA GLU A 9 -14.29 -6.03 -7.33
C GLU A 9 -13.13 -7.00 -7.59
N ALA A 10 -13.38 -8.30 -7.49
CA ALA A 10 -12.34 -9.33 -7.61
C ALA A 10 -11.68 -9.38 -8.99
N SER A 11 -12.37 -8.88 -10.03
CA SER A 11 -11.80 -8.71 -11.38
C SER A 11 -10.80 -7.56 -11.47
N GLU A 12 -10.82 -6.61 -10.53
CA GLU A 12 -9.97 -5.42 -10.53
C GLU A 12 -8.85 -5.51 -9.48
N ILE A 13 -9.16 -6.05 -8.29
CA ILE A 13 -8.23 -6.10 -7.16
C ILE A 13 -8.05 -7.55 -6.72
N ALA A 14 -6.94 -8.15 -7.13
CA ALA A 14 -6.60 -9.53 -6.76
C ALA A 14 -6.26 -9.68 -5.25
N TRP A 15 -5.85 -8.60 -4.57
CA TRP A 15 -5.52 -8.63 -3.13
C TRP A 15 -5.57 -7.24 -2.49
N ARG A 16 -6.07 -7.17 -1.24
CA ARG A 16 -6.03 -5.98 -0.37
C ARG A 16 -5.77 -6.41 1.08
N GLY A 17 -4.91 -5.69 1.78
CA GLY A 17 -4.65 -5.90 3.19
C GLY A 17 -3.72 -4.83 3.77
N TRP A 18 -3.74 -4.70 5.09
CA TRP A 18 -2.76 -3.89 5.82
C TRP A 18 -1.51 -4.72 6.06
N LEU A 19 -0.34 -4.11 5.84
CA LEU A 19 0.95 -4.73 6.11
C LEU A 19 1.70 -3.93 7.17
N PRO A 20 2.41 -4.60 8.09
CA PRO A 20 3.40 -3.91 8.91
C PRO A 20 4.52 -3.34 8.02
N GLU A 21 5.17 -2.29 8.48
CA GLU A 21 6.15 -1.52 7.71
C GLU A 21 7.24 -2.40 7.04
N PRO A 22 7.86 -3.38 7.72
CA PRO A 22 8.86 -4.24 7.08
C PRO A 22 8.30 -5.10 5.94
N ALA A 23 7.07 -5.62 6.10
CA ALA A 23 6.42 -6.43 5.07
C ALA A 23 5.98 -5.57 3.87
N LEU A 24 5.56 -4.33 4.12
CA LEU A 24 5.28 -3.37 3.05
C LEU A 24 6.55 -3.05 2.24
N ARG A 25 7.68 -2.84 2.92
CA ARG A 25 8.97 -2.60 2.27
C ARG A 25 9.36 -3.77 1.37
N GLU A 26 9.27 -5.00 1.88
CA GLU A 26 9.57 -6.21 1.10
C GLU A 26 8.64 -6.34 -0.14
N ALA A 27 7.35 -6.07 0.02
CA ALA A 27 6.39 -6.11 -1.09
C ALA A 27 6.72 -5.08 -2.18
N LEU A 28 7.17 -3.88 -1.81
CA LEU A 28 7.61 -2.82 -2.74
C LEU A 28 8.89 -3.17 -3.52
N GLU A 29 9.68 -4.12 -3.03
CA GLU A 29 10.86 -4.63 -3.73
C GLU A 29 10.49 -5.79 -4.66
N ARG A 30 9.65 -6.72 -4.20
CA ARG A 30 9.39 -8.00 -4.87
C ARG A 30 8.27 -7.96 -5.92
N TRP A 31 7.25 -7.12 -5.75
CA TRP A 31 6.09 -7.17 -6.65
C TRP A 31 6.37 -6.49 -8.00
N PRO A 32 5.76 -6.94 -9.10
CA PRO A 32 5.77 -6.20 -10.38
C PRO A 32 5.25 -4.77 -10.15
N SER A 33 5.97 -3.75 -10.60
CA SER A 33 5.70 -2.37 -10.17
C SER A 33 4.79 -1.58 -11.09
N VAL A 34 3.80 -0.94 -10.48
CA VAL A 34 3.19 0.28 -11.00
C VAL A 34 4.17 1.45 -10.75
N PRO A 35 4.40 2.33 -11.73
CA PRO A 35 5.21 3.53 -11.54
C PRO A 35 4.76 4.36 -10.33
N GLY A 36 5.71 4.98 -9.62
CA GLY A 36 5.42 5.91 -8.52
C GLY A 36 5.24 5.28 -7.12
N ARG A 37 5.10 3.95 -7.00
CA ARG A 37 4.89 3.30 -5.68
C ARG A 37 6.00 3.57 -4.65
N ARG A 38 7.26 3.57 -5.09
CA ARG A 38 8.43 3.75 -4.22
C ARG A 38 8.54 5.20 -3.76
N GLU A 39 8.23 6.13 -4.64
CA GLU A 39 8.19 7.56 -4.33
C GLU A 39 7.08 7.86 -3.31
N ALA A 40 5.88 7.29 -3.51
CA ALA A 40 4.78 7.43 -2.56
C ALA A 40 5.14 6.89 -1.17
N TYR A 41 5.74 5.69 -1.10
CA TYR A 41 6.24 5.14 0.16
C TYR A 41 7.28 6.04 0.82
N GLY A 42 8.27 6.53 0.06
CA GLY A 42 9.30 7.45 0.57
C GLY A 42 8.71 8.74 1.15
N ARG A 43 7.71 9.33 0.47
CA ARG A 43 6.98 10.49 0.98
C ARG A 43 6.23 10.19 2.28
N CYS A 44 5.57 9.04 2.39
CA CYS A 44 4.88 8.63 3.61
C CYS A 44 5.83 8.42 4.79
N THR A 45 6.98 7.78 4.56
CA THR A 45 7.97 7.52 5.63
C THR A 45 8.73 8.78 6.05
N ALA A 46 8.78 9.81 5.20
CA ALA A 46 9.40 11.09 5.53
C ALA A 46 8.48 12.00 6.38
N LEU A 47 7.21 11.64 6.54
CA LEU A 47 6.31 12.39 7.41
C LEU A 47 6.72 12.18 8.88
N PRO A 48 6.70 13.24 9.71
CA PRO A 48 6.93 13.09 11.13
C PRO A 48 5.86 12.15 11.74
N ALA A 49 6.28 11.31 12.67
CA ALA A 49 5.37 10.48 13.44
C ALA A 49 4.32 11.38 14.12
N ARG A 50 3.04 11.05 13.92
CA ARG A 50 1.92 11.74 14.55
C ARG A 50 1.78 11.36 16.02
#